data_AF-A0A2D6LK65-F1
#
_entry.id   AF-A0A2D6LK65-F1
#
_cell.length_a   1.000
_cell.length_b   1.000
_cell.length_c   1.000
_cell.angle_alpha   90.00
_cell.angle_beta   90.00
_cell.angle_gamma   90.00
#
_symmetry.space_group_name_H-M   'P 1'
#
loop_
_entity.id
_entity.type
_entity.pdbx_description
1 polymer ?
#
loop_
_entity_poly.entity_id
_entity_poly.type
_entity_poly.pdbx_seq_one_letter_code
_entity_poly.pdbx_strand_id
1 'polypeptide(L)'
;MPVVMSGATAMIFACDDSPATAASTKYNLDASRTAMAFAIEHIGIGKTYGRFNDVSGHLHLDMSKPANSAFDVTIQTGSTNTNNQQRDDR
;
A
#
# COMPACT_ATOMS: atom_id res chain seq x y z
N MET A 1 41.02 12.96 59.43
CA MET A 1 40.40 11.76 60.03
C MET A 1 39.03 12.17 60.56
N PRO A 2 37.88 11.50 60.30
CA PRO A 2 37.39 10.66 59.18
C PRO A 2 36.28 11.39 58.36
N VAL A 3 36.12 11.22 57.03
CA VAL A 3 35.28 10.27 56.23
C VAL A 3 33.79 10.20 56.60
N VAL A 4 32.90 10.58 55.65
CA VAL A 4 31.73 9.86 55.05
C VAL A 4 31.15 10.78 53.94
N MET A 5 31.33 10.55 52.63
CA MET A 5 30.65 9.64 51.68
C MET A 5 29.34 10.19 51.05
N SER A 6 29.32 10.17 49.71
CA SER A 6 28.18 9.91 48.82
C SER A 6 27.20 11.02 48.45
N GLY A 7 27.13 11.28 47.12
CA GLY A 7 25.93 11.81 46.48
C GLY A 7 26.14 12.49 45.13
N ALA A 8 26.95 11.94 44.21
CA ALA A 8 27.00 12.45 42.84
C ALA A 8 25.63 12.20 42.16
N THR A 9 24.87 13.27 41.94
CA THR A 9 23.60 13.24 41.22
C THR A 9 23.89 12.91 39.75
N ALA A 10 23.57 11.68 39.34
CA ALA A 10 23.55 11.29 37.94
C ALA A 10 22.31 11.91 37.27
N MET A 11 22.51 12.85 36.34
CA MET A 11 21.48 13.24 35.39
C MET A 11 21.22 12.04 34.47
N ILE A 12 20.10 11.36 34.71
CA ILE A 12 19.58 10.35 33.80
C ILE A 12 19.06 11.10 32.57
N PHE A 13 19.78 10.98 31.45
CA PHE A 13 19.23 11.30 30.13
C PHE A 13 18.10 10.29 29.87
N ALA A 14 16.86 10.69 30.14
CA ALA A 14 15.70 9.95 29.69
C ALA A 14 15.65 10.12 28.16
N CYS A 15 15.86 9.03 27.42
CA CYS A 15 15.41 8.98 26.04
C CYS A 15 13.88 8.88 26.06
N ASP A 16 13.19 9.94 25.66
CA ASP A 16 11.76 9.87 25.40
C ASP A 16 11.52 8.97 24.17
N ASP A 17 11.39 7.67 24.40
CA ASP A 17 10.97 6.68 23.42
C ASP A 17 9.44 6.74 23.27
N SER A 18 8.95 7.92 22.87
CA SER A 18 7.52 8.11 22.58
C SER A 18 7.16 7.22 21.39
N PRO A 19 6.23 6.25 21.51
CA PRO A 19 5.82 5.46 20.37
C PRO A 19 5.14 6.40 19.38
N ALA A 20 5.81 6.69 18.28
CA ALA A 20 5.23 7.38 17.15
C ALA A 20 4.02 6.55 16.71
N THR A 21 2.82 7.02 17.04
CA THR A 21 1.58 6.41 16.59
C THR A 21 1.49 6.75 15.11
N ALA A 22 1.99 5.85 14.26
CA ALA A 22 1.94 6.02 12.82
C ALA A 22 0.47 6.12 12.41
N ALA A 23 0.02 7.33 12.12
CA ALA A 23 -1.34 7.56 11.64
C ALA A 23 -1.54 6.81 10.32
N SER A 24 -2.72 6.23 10.14
CA SER A 24 -3.11 5.62 8.86
C SER A 24 -2.91 6.66 7.75
N THR A 25 -2.09 6.31 6.76
CA THR A 25 -1.73 7.21 5.66
C THR A 25 -2.49 6.79 4.41
N LYS A 26 -3.15 7.76 3.76
CA LYS A 26 -3.87 7.56 2.50
C LYS A 26 -2.94 7.84 1.32
N TYR A 27 -2.74 6.84 0.46
CA TYR A 27 -1.98 6.93 -0.78
C TYR A 27 -2.94 6.89 -1.97
N ASN A 28 -2.75 7.80 -2.92
CA ASN A 28 -3.49 7.77 -4.18
C ASN A 28 -2.81 6.82 -5.17
N LEU A 29 -3.61 6.06 -5.92
CA LEU A 29 -3.08 5.24 -7.01
C LEU A 29 -2.52 6.13 -8.13
N ASP A 30 -1.27 5.89 -8.51
CA ASP A 30 -0.63 6.49 -9.69
C ASP A 30 -0.97 5.64 -10.92
N ALA A 31 -1.70 6.23 -11.86
CA ALA A 31 -2.11 5.56 -13.10
C ALA A 31 -0.92 5.08 -13.95
N SER A 32 0.26 5.72 -13.85
CA SER A 32 1.44 5.32 -14.63
C SER A 32 2.17 4.10 -14.07
N ARG A 33 1.90 3.73 -12.82
CA ARG A 33 2.56 2.62 -12.09
C ARG A 33 1.60 1.57 -11.57
N THR A 34 0.31 1.73 -11.85
CA THR A 34 -0.73 0.79 -11.45
C THR A 34 -1.25 0.08 -12.69
N ALA A 35 -1.35 -1.25 -12.63
CA ALA A 35 -1.94 -2.04 -13.70
C ALA A 35 -2.94 -3.04 -13.12
N MET A 36 -4.18 -2.97 -13.58
CA MET A 36 -5.20 -3.99 -13.33
C MET A 36 -5.25 -4.90 -14.55
N ALA A 37 -4.50 -6.00 -14.48
CA ALA A 37 -4.37 -6.97 -15.56
C ALA A 37 -5.06 -8.29 -15.21
N PHE A 38 -5.53 -8.98 -16.24
CA PHE A 38 -6.11 -10.31 -16.14
C PHE A 38 -5.52 -11.24 -17.21
N ALA A 39 -5.64 -12.54 -16.96
CA ALA A 39 -5.31 -13.56 -17.93
C ALA A 39 -6.39 -14.65 -17.89
N ILE A 40 -6.90 -15.01 -19.06
CA ILE A 40 -7.95 -16.02 -19.20
C ILE A 40 -7.46 -17.08 -20.18
N GLU A 41 -7.69 -18.35 -19.86
CA GLU A 41 -7.35 -19.45 -20.73
C GLU A 41 -8.22 -19.43 -22.00
N HIS A 42 -7.56 -19.54 -23.15
CA HIS A 42 -8.19 -19.66 -24.45
C HIS A 42 -7.98 -21.08 -24.95
N ILE A 43 -9.05 -21.88 -24.83
CA ILE A 43 -9.22 -23.22 -25.41
C ILE A 43 -8.08 -24.22 -25.12
N GLY A 44 -7.40 -24.11 -23.97
CA GLY A 44 -6.33 -25.04 -23.59
C GLY A 44 -5.00 -24.87 -24.33
N ILE A 45 -4.89 -23.87 -25.22
CA ILE A 45 -3.69 -23.65 -26.03
C ILE A 45 -2.84 -22.51 -25.46
N GLY A 46 -3.48 -21.43 -25.00
CA GLY A 46 -2.78 -20.25 -24.53
C GLY A 46 -3.65 -19.37 -23.64
N LYS A 47 -3.06 -18.28 -23.14
CA LYS A 47 -3.78 -17.27 -22.35
C LYS A 47 -4.03 -16.02 -23.19
N THR A 48 -5.26 -15.53 -23.14
CA THR A 48 -5.56 -14.15 -23.53
C THR A 48 -5.25 -13.25 -22.35
N TYR A 49 -4.39 -12.27 -22.57
CA TYR A 49 -4.07 -11.23 -21.59
C TYR A 49 -4.89 -9.98 -21.87
N GLY A 50 -5.33 -9.32 -20.81
CA GLY A 50 -6.00 -8.04 -20.91
C GLY A 50 -5.74 -7.18 -19.71
N ARG A 51 -6.11 -5.90 -19.81
CA ARG A 51 -6.01 -4.92 -18.73
C ARG A 51 -7.15 -3.91 -18.80
N PHE A 52 -7.40 -3.23 -17.70
CA PHE A 52 -8.22 -2.02 -17.66
C PHE A 52 -7.31 -0.80 -17.69
N ASN A 53 -7.53 0.10 -18.66
CA ASN A 53 -6.72 1.31 -18.82
C ASN A 53 -7.16 2.44 -17.90
N ASP A 54 -8.41 2.43 -17.42
CA ASP A 54 -8.96 3.44 -16.53
C ASP A 54 -9.28 2.83 -15.17
N VAL A 55 -8.39 3.11 -14.23
CA VAL A 55 -8.39 2.62 -12.85
C VAL A 55 -8.05 3.78 -11.94
N SER A 56 -8.82 3.93 -10.87
CA SER A 56 -8.58 4.92 -9.83
C SER A 56 -8.84 4.32 -8.45
N GLY A 57 -8.30 4.94 -7.41
CA GLY A 57 -8.48 4.42 -6.06
C GLY A 57 -7.43 4.89 -5.06
N HIS A 58 -7.52 4.32 -3.87
CA HIS A 58 -6.70 4.71 -2.72
C HIS A 58 -6.29 3.50 -1.89
N LEU A 59 -5.07 3.56 -1.37
CA LEU A 59 -4.56 2.63 -0.36
C LEU A 59 -4.52 3.35 0.98
N HIS A 60 -5.26 2.82 1.95
CA HIS A 60 -5.18 3.20 3.36
C HIS A 60 -4.20 2.26 4.04
N LEU A 61 -3.00 2.73 4.39
CA LEU A 61 -1.97 1.91 5.01
C LEU A 61 -1.75 2.33 6.46
N ASP A 62 -1.97 1.40 7.39
CA ASP A 62 -1.62 1.54 8.80
C ASP A 62 -0.38 0.69 9.09
N MET A 63 0.79 1.34 9.16
CA MET A 63 2.06 0.66 9.42
C MET A 63 2.15 0.10 10.86
N SER A 64 1.38 0.66 11.80
CA SER A 64 1.37 0.21 13.19
C SER A 64 0.47 -1.02 13.39
N LYS A 65 -0.62 -1.11 12.62
CA LYS A 65 -1.59 -2.21 12.64
C LYS A 65 -2.02 -2.57 11.22
N PRO A 66 -1.25 -3.40 10.50
CA PRO A 66 -1.52 -3.73 9.09
C PRO A 66 -2.92 -4.27 8.83
N ALA A 67 -3.55 -4.94 9.81
CA ALA A 67 -4.92 -5.45 9.71
C ALA A 67 -5.99 -4.35 9.56
N ASN A 68 -5.68 -3.10 9.92
CA ASN A 68 -6.56 -1.95 9.70
C ASN A 68 -6.39 -1.32 8.31
N SER A 69 -5.44 -1.82 7.50
CA SER A 69 -5.21 -1.29 6.16
C SER A 69 -6.33 -1.71 5.22
N ALA A 70 -6.72 -0.81 4.33
CA ALA A 70 -7.81 -1.02 3.38
C ALA A 70 -7.41 -0.54 1.98
N PHE A 71 -8.03 -1.11 0.97
CA PHE A 71 -7.76 -0.77 -0.43
C PHE A 71 -9.08 -0.60 -1.18
N ASP A 72 -9.27 0.59 -1.74
CA ASP A 72 -10.47 0.98 -2.46
C ASP A 72 -10.11 1.25 -3.92
N VAL A 73 -10.66 0.46 -4.85
CA VAL A 73 -10.40 0.57 -6.29
C VAL A 73 -11.69 0.66 -7.07
N THR A 74 -11.72 1.59 -8.01
CA THR A 74 -12.76 1.71 -9.03
C THR A 74 -12.15 1.43 -10.40
N ILE A 75 -12.77 0.52 -11.14
CA ILE A 75 -12.36 0.14 -12.49
C ILE A 75 -13.48 0.51 -13.46
N GLN A 76 -13.15 1.26 -14.51
CA GLN A 76 -14.10 1.47 -15.61
C GLN A 76 -14.08 0.28 -16.54
N THR A 77 -15.14 -0.52 -16.54
CA THR A 77 -15.21 -1.77 -17.33
C THR A 77 -15.10 -1.53 -18.84
N GLY A 78 -15.57 -0.38 -19.33
CA GLY A 78 -15.41 0.04 -20.73
C GLY A 78 -13.97 0.36 -21.14
N SER A 79 -13.02 0.40 -20.21
CA SER A 79 -11.59 0.60 -20.50
C SER A 79 -10.83 -0.71 -20.75
N THR A 80 -11.55 -1.82 -20.94
CA THR A 80 -10.98 -3.13 -21.25
C THR A 80 -10.13 -3.04 -22.51
N ASN A 81 -8.91 -3.57 -22.42
CA ASN A 81 -7.99 -3.67 -23.53
C ASN A 81 -7.35 -5.03 -23.53
N THR A 82 -7.63 -5.79 -24.57
CA THR A 82 -7.01 -7.10 -24.83
C THR A 82 -6.14 -7.05 -26.10
N ASN A 83 -5.79 -5.85 -26.54
CA ASN A 83 -5.13 -5.57 -27.82
C ASN A 83 -5.89 -6.11 -29.05
N ASN A 84 -7.23 -6.23 -28.95
CA ASN A 84 -8.09 -6.64 -30.04
C ASN A 84 -9.43 -5.89 -29.95
N GLN A 85 -9.55 -4.83 -30.74
CA GLN A 85 -10.72 -3.93 -30.72
C GLN A 85 -12.04 -4.68 -30.93
N GLN A 86 -12.08 -5.64 -31.86
CA GLN A 86 -13.31 -6.40 -32.14
C GLN A 86 -13.79 -7.24 -30.95
N ARG A 87 -12.89 -7.63 -30.05
CA ARG A 87 -13.21 -8.33 -28.81
C ARG A 87 -13.56 -7.36 -27.70
N ASP A 88 -12.88 -6.22 -27.65
CA ASP A 88 -13.08 -5.20 -26.62
C ASP A 88 -14.44 -4.46 -26.80
N ASP A 89 -14.98 -4.40 -28.03
CA ASP A 89 -16.24 -3.71 -28.37
C ASP A 89 -17.52 -4.59 -28.22
N ARG A 90 -17.43 -5.78 -27.65
CA ARG A 90 -18.57 -6.72 -27.50
C ARG A 90 -19.19 -6.65 -26.11
#